data_AF-A0A6J6K261-F1
#
_entry.id   AF-A0A6J6K261-F1
#
_cell.length_a   1.000
_cell.length_b   1.000
_cell.length_c   1.000
_cell.angle_alpha   90.00
_cell.angle_beta   90.00
_cell.angle_gamma   90.00
#
_symmetry.space_group_name_H-M   'P 1'
#
loop_
_entity.id
_entity.type
_entity.pdbx_description
1 polymer ?
#
loop_
_entity_poly.entity_id
_entity_poly.type
_entity_poly.pdbx_seq_one_letter_code
_entity_poly.pdbx_strand_id
1 'polypeptide(L)' 'MKAADKSGSAYAIVIGDSELASGSVELKRMKDGELSSVKIGELESALTSVS' A
#
# COMPACT_ATOMS: atom_id res chain seq x y z
N MET A 1 4.02 0.87 10.51
CA MET A 1 4.14 -0.60 10.40
C MET A 1 3.61 -1.35 11.62
N LYS A 2 4.05 -1.06 12.86
CA LYS A 2 3.56 -1.74 14.09
C LYS A 2 2.02 -1.80 14.29
N ALA A 3 1.27 -0.86 13.71
CA ALA A 3 -0.20 -0.85 13.77
C ALA A 3 -0.86 -1.86 12.79
N ALA A 4 -0.26 -2.07 11.62
CA ALA A 4 -0.79 -2.97 10.58
C ALA A 4 -0.61 -4.44 10.97
N ASP A 5 0.50 -4.78 11.61
CA ASP A 5 0.72 -6.11 12.19
C ASP A 5 -0.30 -6.45 13.28
N LYS A 6 -0.73 -5.44 14.04
CA LYS A 6 -1.67 -5.59 15.16
C LYS A 6 -3.13 -5.62 14.69
N SER A 7 -3.45 -5.04 13.54
CA SER A 7 -4.80 -5.01 12.97
C SER A 7 -5.12 -6.20 12.07
N GLY A 8 -4.13 -7.01 11.69
CA GLY A 8 -4.31 -8.08 10.70
C GLY A 8 -4.59 -7.56 9.29
N SER A 9 -4.15 -6.34 8.98
CA SER A 9 -4.38 -5.74 7.66
C SER A 9 -3.65 -6.51 6.56
N ALA A 10 -4.33 -6.76 5.44
CA ALA A 10 -3.72 -7.45 4.29
C ALA A 10 -2.62 -6.62 3.62
N TYR A 11 -2.72 -5.29 3.70
CA TYR A 11 -1.81 -4.34 3.09
C TYR A 11 -1.46 -3.20 4.05
N ALA A 12 -0.26 -2.63 3.88
CA ALA A 12 0.20 -1.42 4.54
C ALA A 12 0.79 -0.47 3.49
N ILE A 13 0.46 0.81 3.59
CA ILE A 13 0.92 1.87 2.69
C ILE A 13 1.48 3.00 3.55
N VAL A 14 2.58 3.61 3.13
CA VAL A 14 3.13 4.81 3.75
C VAL A 14 2.93 5.96 2.78
N ILE A 15 2.29 7.04 3.25
CA ILE A 15 2.07 8.25 2.46
C ILE A 15 2.65 9.42 3.25
N GLY A 16 3.73 9.98 2.73
CA GLY A 16 4.28 11.26 3.17
C GLY A 16 4.29 12.29 2.04
N ASP A 17 5.00 13.39 2.25
CA ASP A 17 5.13 14.47 1.27
C ASP A 17 5.77 14.01 -0.04
N SER A 18 6.71 13.06 0.02
CA SER A 18 7.39 12.51 -1.16
C SER A 18 6.45 11.70 -2.06
N GLU A 19 5.63 10.85 -1.47
CA GLU A 19 4.65 10.03 -2.20
C GLU A 19 3.54 10.90 -2.78
N LEU A 20 3.14 11.95 -2.05
CA LEU A 20 2.17 12.93 -2.55
C LEU A 20 2.73 13.74 -3.73
N ALA A 21 4.00 14.14 -3.67
CA ALA A 21 4.65 14.89 -4.74
C ALA A 21 4.90 14.03 -6.00
N SER A 22 5.21 12.74 -5.83
CA SER A 22 5.44 11.81 -6.94
C SER A 22 4.16 11.20 -7.52
N GLY A 23 3.03 11.30 -6.80
CA GLY A 23 1.74 10.73 -7.20
C GLY A 23 1.71 9.19 -7.16
N SER A 24 2.71 8.56 -6.54
CA SER A 24 2.83 7.10 -6.42
C SER A 24 3.17 6.72 -4.99
N VAL A 25 2.73 5.53 -4.58
CA VAL A 25 2.93 4.99 -3.23
C VAL A 25 3.43 3.56 -3.32
N GLU A 26 4.16 3.13 -2.28
CA GLU A 26 4.51 1.72 -2.12
C GLU A 26 3.46 0.99 -1.29
N LEU A 27 2.89 -0.04 -1.90
CA LEU A 27 1.93 -0.94 -1.31
C LEU A 27 2.67 -2.18 -0.79
N LYS A 28 2.70 -2.35 0.53
CA LYS A 28 3.28 -3.53 1.18
C LYS A 28 2.21 -4.55 1.48
N ARG A 29 2.31 -5.74 0.90
CA ARG A 29 1.46 -6.88 1.27
C ARG A 29 2.00 -7.52 2.53
N MET A 30 1.15 -7.64 3.54
CA MET A 30 1.57 -8.15 4.86
C MET A 30 1.68 -9.68 4.89
N LYS A 31 1.06 -10.39 3.93
CA LYS A 31 1.08 -11.86 3.84
C LYS A 31 2.48 -12.41 3.55
N ASP A 32 3.19 -11.79 2.61
CA ASP A 32 4.46 -12.25 2.05
C ASP A 32 5.55 -11.16 2.10
N GLY A 33 5.19 -9.92 2.43
CA GLY A 33 6.10 -8.78 2.49
C GLY A 33 6.36 -8.12 1.13
N GLU A 34 5.64 -8.50 0.07
CA GLU A 34 5.82 -7.96 -1.27
C GLU A 34 5.54 -6.45 -1.29
N LEU A 35 6.41 -5.70 -1.99
CA LEU A 35 6.26 -4.26 -2.21
C LEU A 35 5.90 -4.02 -3.67
N SER A 36 4.77 -3.36 -3.91
CA SER A 36 4.32 -2.95 -5.23
C SER A 36 4.19 -1.43 -5.29
N SER A 37 4.84 -0.80 -6.27
CA SER A 37 4.66 0.63 -6.52
C SER A 37 3.40 0.86 -7.34
N VAL A 38 2.48 1.67 -6.82
CA VAL A 38 1.17 1.94 -7.44
C VAL A 38 0.95 3.43 -7.50
N LYS A 39 0.38 3.93 -8.60
CA LYS A 39 -0.09 5.33 -8.65
C LYS A 39 -1.27 5.50 -7.70
N ILE A 40 -1.34 6.65 -7.04
CA ILE A 40 -2.42 6.97 -6.10
C ILE A 40 -3.79 6.89 -6.79
N GLY A 41 -3.89 7.29 -8.07
CA GLY A 41 -5.12 7.18 -8.86
C GLY A 41 -5.52 5.76 -9.24
N GLU A 42 -4.62 4.78 -9.13
CA GLU A 42 -4.87 3.36 -9.45
C GLU A 42 -4.95 2.49 -8.19
N LEU A 43 -4.90 3.12 -7.01
CA LEU A 43 -4.85 2.43 -5.71
C LEU A 43 -6.08 1.58 -5.46
N GLU A 44 -7.26 2.08 -5.82
CA GLU A 44 -8.54 1.37 -5.67
C GLU A 44 -8.51 0.05 -6.44
N SER A 45 -8.06 0.10 -7.70
CA SER A 45 -7.95 -1.07 -8.57
C SER A 45 -6.93 -2.07 -8.07
N ALA A 46 -5.79 -1.58 -7.56
CA ALA A 46 -4.74 -2.44 -7.00
C ALA A 46 -5.19 -3.16 -5.72
N LEU A 47 -6.06 -2.54 -4.91
CA LEU A 47 -6.61 -3.13 -3.68
C LEU A 47 -7.76 -4.11 -3.95
N THR A 48 -8.56 -3.88 -5.00
CA THR A 48 -9.72 -4.72 -5.35
C THR A 48 -9.42 -5.87 -6.31
N SER A 49 -8.30 -5.82 -7.06
CA SER A 49 -7.89 -6.91 -7.97
C SER A 49 -7.51 -8.22 -7.25
N VAL A 50 -7.62 -8.25 -5.93
CA VAL A 50 -7.45 -9.44 -5.09
C VAL A 50 -8.84 -10.03 -4.85
N SER A 51 -9.44 -10.61 -5.89
CA SER A 51 -10.66 -11.42 -5.81
C SER A 51 -10.35 -12.86 -6.22
#